data_AF-A0A7V1QUB5-F1
#
_entry.id   AF-A0A7V1QUB5-F1
#
_cell.length_a   1.000
_cell.length_b   1.000
_cell.length_c   1.000
_cell.angle_alpha   90.00
_cell.angle_beta   90.00
_cell.angle_gamma   90.00
#
_symmetry.space_group_name_H-M   'P 1'
#
loop_
_entity.id
_entity.type
_entity.pdbx_description
1 polymer ?
#
loop_
_entity_poly.entity_id
_entity_poly.type
_entity_poly.pdbx_seq_one_letter_code
_entity_poly.pdbx_strand_id
1 'polypeptide(L)'
;MDRLPSLAVARRAHGCQADALPAATPLDARAAAGTTMRWEGGAVSRPRGGIVMADEVRRAAPLTSAGRARLLAELNQLRNEREPRLTAQLREAREQGDAWEESSYYLALQEELARVQARIHELEAALAARPEEVAPQPDTTVRLGSRVTVRDERGREQTFVIVSPLEADASRGHISASSPIGAGLLGHAVGDVVTIKVPAGQRTLTILKVE
;
A
#
# COMPACT_ATOMS: atom_id res chain seq x y z
N MET A 1 -49.94 34.64 44.02
CA MET A 1 -48.87 33.72 44.46
C MET A 1 -48.70 32.73 43.33
N ASP A 2 -47.66 32.74 42.50
CA ASP A 2 -46.41 33.48 42.50
C ASP A 2 -45.95 33.67 41.05
N ARG A 3 -45.39 34.85 40.80
CA ARG A 3 -44.68 35.19 39.57
C ARG A 3 -43.28 34.60 39.67
N LEU A 4 -42.80 33.93 38.61
CA LEU A 4 -41.36 33.71 38.42
C LEU A 4 -40.91 34.40 37.12
N PRO A 5 -39.69 34.98 37.10
CA PRO A 5 -39.39 36.11 36.24
C PRO A 5 -38.63 35.73 34.97
N SER A 6 -38.82 36.59 33.97
CA SER A 6 -38.11 36.63 32.69
C SER A 6 -36.60 36.84 32.87
N LEU A 7 -35.78 35.92 32.37
CA LEU A 7 -34.35 36.16 32.19
C LEU A 7 -34.12 36.83 30.83
N ALA A 8 -33.95 38.16 30.90
CA ALA A 8 -33.48 38.98 29.81
C ALA A 8 -31.99 38.70 29.54
N VAL A 9 -31.68 38.20 28.35
CA VAL A 9 -30.31 38.06 27.86
C VAL A 9 -29.79 39.44 27.46
N ALA A 10 -28.89 39.98 28.26
CA ALA A 10 -28.24 41.27 28.01
C ALA A 10 -27.31 41.18 26.78
N ARG A 11 -27.60 42.00 25.77
CA ARG A 11 -26.69 42.31 24.66
C ARG A 11 -25.49 43.09 25.22
N ARG A 12 -24.28 42.53 25.11
CA ARG A 12 -23.03 43.31 25.18
C ARG A 12 -22.57 43.61 23.77
N ALA A 13 -22.60 44.90 23.44
CA ALA A 13 -21.90 45.47 22.30
C ALA A 13 -20.66 46.24 22.81
N HIS A 14 -19.68 46.33 21.92
CA HIS A 14 -18.53 47.25 21.88
C HIS A 14 -17.21 46.79 22.52
N GLY A 15 -16.18 46.75 21.66
CA GLY A 15 -14.78 46.74 22.08
C GLY A 15 -13.79 46.02 21.16
N CYS A 16 -13.96 45.95 19.83
CA CYS A 16 -12.86 45.55 18.94
C CYS A 16 -11.99 46.78 18.64
N GLN A 17 -10.94 46.99 19.45
CA GLN A 17 -9.84 47.87 19.08
C GLN A 17 -9.01 47.17 18.00
N ALA A 18 -8.98 47.77 16.82
CA ALA A 18 -8.05 47.44 15.77
C ALA A 18 -6.69 48.07 16.13
N ASP A 19 -5.76 47.24 16.64
CA ASP A 19 -4.37 47.66 16.79
C ASP A 19 -3.67 47.57 15.43
N ALA A 20 -3.22 48.73 14.98
CA ALA A 20 -2.48 48.94 13.75
C ALA A 20 -1.08 48.32 13.84
N LEU A 21 -0.71 47.53 12.82
CA LEU A 21 0.64 47.03 12.63
C LEU A 21 1.60 48.21 12.35
N PRO A 22 2.74 48.34 13.05
CA PRO A 22 3.71 49.38 12.75
C PRO A 22 4.50 49.07 11.47
N ALA A 23 4.70 50.13 10.69
CA ALA A 23 5.43 50.14 9.43
C ALA A 23 6.89 49.69 9.59
N ALA A 24 7.34 48.83 8.68
CA ALA A 24 8.73 48.44 8.55
C ALA A 24 9.58 49.64 8.07
N THR A 25 10.57 50.01 8.88
CA THR A 25 11.63 50.97 8.55
C THR A 25 12.72 50.31 7.68
N PRO A 26 13.41 51.09 6.83
CA PRO A 26 14.34 50.56 5.85
C PRO A 26 15.62 50.01 6.51
N LEU A 27 16.06 48.88 5.97
CA LEU A 27 17.26 48.14 6.31
C LEU A 27 18.52 49.01 6.07
N ASP A 28 19.24 49.32 7.14
CA ASP A 28 20.58 49.93 7.10
C ASP A 28 21.55 49.03 6.32
N ALA A 29 21.94 49.50 5.14
CA ALA A 29 23.02 48.94 4.35
C ALA A 29 24.35 49.53 4.84
N ARG A 30 25.14 48.75 5.61
CA ARG A 30 26.60 48.91 5.65
C ARG A 30 27.32 47.75 6.34
N ALA A 31 28.44 47.38 5.70
CA ALA A 31 29.60 46.67 6.23
C ALA A 31 29.51 45.15 6.41
N ALA A 32 29.80 44.42 5.33
CA ALA A 32 30.53 43.16 5.42
C ALA A 32 31.79 43.29 4.55
N ALA A 33 32.93 43.42 5.24
CA ALA A 33 34.25 43.49 4.65
C ALA A 33 34.55 42.22 3.85
N GLY A 34 34.99 42.41 2.61
CA GLY A 34 35.50 41.34 1.77
C GLY A 34 36.72 40.69 2.41
N THR A 35 36.56 39.45 2.86
CA THR A 35 37.67 38.51 3.02
C THR A 35 37.61 37.57 1.83
N THR A 36 38.37 37.89 0.78
CA THR A 36 38.69 36.96 -0.30
C THR A 36 39.56 35.85 0.25
N MET A 37 38.95 34.73 0.65
CA MET A 37 39.68 33.47 0.78
C MET A 37 40.03 32.99 -0.63
N ARG A 38 41.32 33.13 -0.95
CA ARG A 38 41.99 32.45 -2.05
C ARG A 38 41.96 30.94 -1.76
N TRP A 39 41.15 30.18 -2.47
CA TRP A 39 41.24 28.73 -2.50
C TRP A 39 42.11 28.31 -3.69
N GLU A 40 43.23 27.68 -3.39
CA GLU A 40 44.12 27.08 -4.40
C GLU A 40 43.46 25.81 -4.97
N GLY A 41 43.68 25.62 -6.28
CA GLY A 41 42.97 24.63 -7.09
C GLY A 41 43.11 23.20 -6.60
N GLY A 42 41.96 22.58 -6.32
CA GLY A 42 41.76 21.13 -6.37
C GLY A 42 40.74 20.83 -7.44
N ALA A 43 41.13 20.06 -8.46
CA ALA A 43 40.26 19.63 -9.54
C ALA A 43 39.09 18.80 -8.98
N VAL A 44 37.89 19.39 -8.91
CA VAL A 44 36.66 18.66 -8.62
C VAL A 44 36.35 17.81 -9.86
N SER A 45 36.73 16.53 -9.81
CA SER A 45 36.25 15.52 -10.74
C SER A 45 34.73 15.46 -10.59
N ARG A 46 33.99 16.01 -11.56
CA ARG A 46 32.56 15.78 -11.67
C ARG A 46 32.36 14.26 -11.80
N PRO A 47 31.66 13.57 -10.88
CA PRO A 47 31.20 12.25 -11.21
C PRO A 47 30.26 12.41 -12.40
N ARG A 48 30.63 11.85 -13.56
CA ARG A 48 29.69 11.47 -14.62
C ARG A 48 28.87 10.29 -14.12
N GLY A 49 28.13 10.50 -13.05
CA GLY A 49 27.11 9.61 -12.53
C GLY A 49 25.83 10.41 -12.61
N GLY A 50 25.12 10.27 -13.72
CA GLY A 50 23.75 10.74 -13.79
C GLY A 50 23.02 10.18 -12.59
N ILE A 51 22.24 11.05 -11.96
CA ILE A 51 21.26 10.65 -10.96
C ILE A 51 20.34 9.63 -11.65
N VAL A 52 20.59 8.34 -11.44
CA VAL A 52 19.61 7.28 -11.69
C VAL A 52 18.63 7.30 -10.52
N MET A 53 17.91 8.42 -10.36
CA MET A 53 16.70 8.44 -9.54
C MET A 53 15.53 8.13 -10.46
N ALA A 54 14.75 7.12 -10.06
CA ALA A 54 13.34 6.88 -10.39
C ALA A 54 12.95 5.65 -11.22
N ASP A 55 13.86 4.75 -11.63
CA ASP A 55 13.42 3.53 -12.36
C ASP A 55 13.30 2.25 -11.49
N GLU A 56 13.64 2.31 -10.20
CA GLU A 56 13.47 1.17 -9.29
C GLU A 56 12.10 1.14 -8.57
N VAL A 57 11.26 2.17 -8.71
CA VAL A 57 10.03 2.35 -7.90
C VAL A 57 8.82 1.58 -8.45
N ARG A 58 8.98 0.76 -9.50
CA ARG A 58 7.91 -0.13 -9.98
C ARG A 58 8.38 -1.55 -10.20
N ARG A 59 9.14 -2.11 -9.25
CA ARG A 59 9.28 -3.57 -9.14
C ARG A 59 7.94 -4.15 -8.71
N ALA A 60 7.03 -4.20 -9.67
CA ALA A 60 5.74 -4.84 -9.53
C ALA A 60 6.02 -6.32 -9.21
N ALA A 61 5.37 -6.81 -8.16
CA ALA A 61 5.68 -8.12 -7.61
C ALA A 61 5.51 -9.18 -8.71
N PRO A 62 6.48 -10.10 -8.88
CA PRO A 62 6.31 -11.21 -9.80
C PRO A 62 5.05 -12.01 -9.44
N LEU A 63 4.15 -12.14 -10.41
CA LEU A 63 2.88 -12.87 -10.31
C LEU A 63 2.99 -14.21 -11.01
N THR A 64 2.29 -15.21 -10.50
CA THR A 64 2.17 -16.50 -11.21
C THR A 64 1.22 -16.36 -12.40
N SER A 65 1.35 -17.21 -13.42
CA SER A 65 0.44 -17.19 -14.59
C SER A 65 -1.02 -17.45 -14.18
N ALA A 66 -1.22 -18.42 -13.27
CA ALA A 66 -2.52 -18.73 -12.69
C ALA A 66 -3.06 -17.58 -11.82
N GLY A 67 -2.18 -16.93 -11.06
CA GLY A 67 -2.48 -15.75 -10.26
C GLY A 67 -2.96 -14.58 -11.10
N ARG A 68 -2.21 -14.25 -12.15
CA ARG A 68 -2.55 -13.21 -13.11
C ARG A 68 -3.93 -13.45 -13.75
N ALA A 69 -4.24 -14.67 -14.14
CA ALA A 69 -5.55 -15.01 -14.72
C ALA A 69 -6.70 -14.75 -13.72
N ARG A 70 -6.51 -15.08 -12.43
CA ARG A 70 -7.49 -14.79 -11.37
C ARG A 70 -7.67 -13.30 -11.15
N LEU A 71 -6.58 -12.54 -11.08
CA LEU A 71 -6.62 -11.10 -10.86
C LEU A 71 -7.25 -10.36 -12.05
N LEU A 72 -7.04 -10.83 -13.28
CA LEU A 72 -7.74 -10.32 -14.46
C LEU A 72 -9.25 -10.59 -14.41
N ALA A 73 -9.66 -11.78 -13.96
CA ALA A 73 -11.07 -12.11 -13.79
C ALA A 73 -11.73 -11.21 -12.73
N GLU A 74 -11.06 -10.99 -11.59
CA GLU A 74 -11.50 -10.08 -10.54
C GLU A 74 -11.62 -8.64 -11.07
N LEU A 75 -10.60 -8.15 -11.77
CA LEU A 75 -10.60 -6.80 -12.36
C LEU A 75 -11.78 -6.60 -13.32
N ASN A 76 -12.06 -7.60 -14.18
CA ASN A 76 -13.18 -7.54 -15.11
C ASN A 76 -14.54 -7.50 -14.40
N GLN A 77 -14.72 -8.27 -13.33
CA GLN A 77 -15.95 -8.22 -12.54
C GLN A 77 -16.12 -6.85 -11.86
N LEU A 78 -15.04 -6.31 -11.27
CA LEU A 78 -15.10 -5.01 -10.61
C LEU A 78 -15.44 -3.89 -11.58
N ARG A 79 -14.81 -3.87 -12.76
CA ARG A 79 -15.01 -2.84 -13.79
C ARG A 79 -16.33 -2.92 -14.53
N ASN A 80 -16.74 -4.13 -14.91
CA ASN A 80 -17.88 -4.28 -15.82
C ASN A 80 -19.20 -4.48 -15.07
N GLU A 81 -19.17 -4.90 -13.81
CA GLU A 81 -20.39 -5.20 -13.04
C GLU A 81 -20.52 -4.31 -11.82
N ARG A 82 -19.54 -4.31 -10.91
CA ARG A 82 -19.68 -3.62 -9.61
C ARG A 82 -19.61 -2.10 -9.72
N GLU A 83 -18.60 -1.55 -10.37
CA GLU A 83 -18.44 -0.10 -10.49
C GLU A 83 -19.65 0.57 -11.21
N PRO A 84 -20.15 0.05 -12.35
CA PRO A 84 -21.30 0.63 -13.03
C PRO A 84 -22.57 0.52 -12.18
N ARG A 85 -22.75 -0.60 -11.45
CA ARG A 85 -23.88 -0.79 -10.55
C ARG A 85 -23.90 0.24 -9.43
N LEU A 86 -22.76 0.46 -8.76
CA LEU A 86 -22.66 1.44 -7.67
C LEU A 86 -22.87 2.87 -8.19
N THR A 87 -22.34 3.18 -9.37
CA THR A 87 -22.52 4.50 -9.98
C THR A 87 -23.98 4.73 -10.39
N ALA A 88 -24.67 3.71 -10.89
CA ALA A 88 -26.10 3.79 -11.20
C ALA A 88 -26.94 4.03 -9.94
N GLN A 89 -26.66 3.31 -8.85
CA GLN A 89 -27.32 3.51 -7.55
C GLN A 89 -27.06 4.90 -6.99
N LEU A 90 -25.83 5.40 -7.11
CA LEU A 90 -25.49 6.75 -6.67
C LEU A 90 -26.24 7.81 -7.48
N ARG A 91 -26.37 7.62 -8.80
CA ARG A 91 -27.14 8.51 -9.67
C ARG A 91 -28.63 8.51 -9.29
N GLU A 92 -29.22 7.34 -9.07
CA GLU A 92 -30.61 7.21 -8.65
C GLU A 92 -30.85 7.90 -7.28
N ALA A 93 -29.92 7.76 -6.33
CA ALA A 93 -30.01 8.44 -5.06
C ALA A 93 -29.94 9.97 -5.18
N ARG A 94 -29.13 10.51 -6.12
CA ARG A 94 -29.10 11.95 -6.42
C ARG A 94 -30.41 12.47 -6.98
N GLU A 95 -31.09 11.67 -7.81
CA GLU A 95 -32.40 12.03 -8.37
C GLU A 95 -33.51 12.11 -7.30
N GLN A 96 -33.31 11.50 -6.12
CA GLN A 96 -34.24 11.57 -4.99
C GLN A 96 -34.12 12.85 -4.15
N GLY A 97 -33.13 13.71 -4.43
CA GLY A 97 -32.98 15.05 -3.87
C GLY A 97 -32.13 15.14 -2.59
N ASP A 98 -31.89 16.38 -2.16
CA ASP A 98 -30.82 16.77 -1.23
C ASP A 98 -30.82 16.03 0.13
N ALA A 99 -31.99 15.66 0.67
CA ALA A 99 -32.10 14.92 1.92
C ALA A 99 -31.56 13.48 1.84
N TRP A 100 -31.49 12.91 0.62
CA TRP A 100 -30.93 11.58 0.38
C TRP A 100 -29.41 11.60 0.26
N GLU A 101 -28.83 12.70 -0.21
CA GLU A 101 -27.36 12.85 -0.32
C GLU A 101 -26.69 12.87 1.06
N GLU A 102 -27.40 13.35 2.10
CA GLU A 102 -26.92 13.30 3.49
C GLU A 102 -27.25 11.98 4.20
N SER A 103 -27.91 11.04 3.52
CA SER A 103 -28.30 9.76 4.13
C SER A 103 -27.09 8.85 4.38
N SER A 104 -27.15 8.07 5.45
CA SER A 104 -26.15 7.03 5.74
C SER A 104 -26.02 6.02 4.60
N TYR A 105 -27.09 5.79 3.84
CA TYR A 105 -27.10 4.92 2.67
C TYR A 105 -26.26 5.49 1.53
N TYR A 106 -26.43 6.77 1.18
CA TYR A 106 -25.65 7.42 0.14
C TYR A 106 -24.16 7.48 0.47
N LEU A 107 -23.82 7.82 1.72
CA LEU A 107 -22.44 7.80 2.20
C LEU A 107 -21.81 6.40 2.11
N ALA A 108 -22.56 5.34 2.44
CA ALA A 108 -22.09 3.96 2.31
C ALA A 108 -21.82 3.57 0.85
N LEU A 109 -22.68 3.99 -0.09
CA LEU A 109 -22.46 3.75 -1.52
C LEU A 109 -21.21 4.48 -2.05
N GLN A 110 -20.97 5.72 -1.62
CA GLN A 110 -19.75 6.45 -1.99
C GLN A 110 -18.50 5.77 -1.43
N GLU A 111 -18.53 5.34 -0.17
CA GLU A 111 -17.41 4.63 0.44
C GLU A 111 -17.16 3.28 -0.26
N GLU A 112 -18.21 2.54 -0.61
CA GLU A 112 -18.08 1.29 -1.36
C GLU A 112 -17.48 1.52 -2.74
N LEU A 113 -17.93 2.55 -3.46
CA LEU A 113 -17.37 2.92 -4.76
C LEU A 113 -15.89 3.29 -4.65
N ALA A 114 -15.51 4.07 -3.64
CA ALA A 114 -14.12 4.42 -3.39
C ALA A 114 -13.27 3.18 -3.08
N ARG A 115 -13.78 2.22 -2.30
CA ARG A 115 -13.11 0.94 -2.04
C ARG A 115 -12.95 0.11 -3.30
N VAL A 116 -13.98 0.04 -4.16
CA VAL A 116 -13.92 -0.69 -5.44
C VAL A 116 -12.91 -0.05 -6.38
N GLN A 117 -12.89 1.28 -6.50
CA GLN A 117 -11.93 2.00 -7.33
C GLN A 117 -10.50 1.84 -6.83
N ALA A 118 -10.28 1.93 -5.51
CA ALA A 118 -8.98 1.65 -4.91
C ALA A 118 -8.50 0.23 -5.25
N ARG A 119 -9.39 -0.77 -5.14
CA ARG A 119 -9.08 -2.15 -5.50
C ARG A 119 -8.76 -2.31 -6.98
N ILE A 120 -9.50 -1.66 -7.88
CA ILE A 120 -9.21 -1.66 -9.32
C ILE A 120 -7.80 -1.12 -9.57
N HIS A 121 -7.44 0.02 -8.97
CA HIS A 121 -6.12 0.61 -9.13
C HIS A 121 -4.99 -0.30 -8.61
N GLU A 122 -5.18 -0.97 -7.46
CA GLU A 122 -4.24 -1.96 -6.96
C GLU A 122 -4.04 -3.12 -7.94
N LEU A 123 -5.13 -3.67 -8.47
CA LEU A 123 -5.09 -4.78 -9.43
C LEU A 123 -4.40 -4.36 -10.74
N GLU A 124 -4.67 -3.17 -11.24
CA GLU A 124 -4.00 -2.65 -12.44
C GLU A 124 -2.50 -2.45 -12.23
N ALA A 125 -2.12 -1.88 -11.07
CA ALA A 125 -0.72 -1.69 -10.72
C ALA A 125 0.01 -3.04 -10.61
N ALA A 126 -0.65 -4.05 -10.06
CA ALA A 126 -0.10 -5.41 -9.97
C ALA A 126 0.00 -6.09 -11.35
N LEU A 127 -1.00 -5.91 -12.22
CA LEU A 127 -1.03 -6.50 -13.57
C LEU A 127 -0.10 -5.80 -14.56
N ALA A 128 0.31 -4.56 -14.29
CA ALA A 128 1.35 -3.87 -15.03
C ALA A 128 2.74 -4.52 -14.87
N ALA A 129 2.91 -5.41 -13.88
CA ALA A 129 4.11 -6.23 -13.75
C ALA A 129 4.33 -7.08 -14.98
N ARG A 130 5.57 -7.11 -15.47
CA ARG A 130 5.98 -8.10 -16.46
C ARG A 130 5.85 -9.48 -15.80
N PRO A 131 5.19 -10.45 -16.44
CA PRO A 131 5.15 -11.81 -15.90
C PRO A 131 6.60 -12.30 -15.81
N GLU A 132 7.06 -12.65 -14.60
CA GLU A 132 8.11 -13.65 -14.51
C GLU A 132 7.47 -14.95 -14.96
N GLU A 133 7.66 -15.25 -16.24
CA GLU A 133 7.41 -16.58 -16.77
C GLU A 133 8.42 -17.48 -16.04
N VAL A 134 7.96 -18.13 -14.97
CA VAL A 134 8.75 -19.08 -14.21
C VAL A 134 9.00 -20.25 -15.15
N ALA A 135 10.08 -20.14 -15.91
CA ALA A 135 10.54 -21.24 -16.75
C ALA A 135 10.71 -22.47 -15.84
N PRO A 136 10.26 -23.66 -16.27
CA PRO A 136 10.46 -24.90 -15.54
C PRO A 136 11.96 -25.20 -15.52
N GLN A 137 12.64 -24.68 -14.50
CA GLN A 137 13.99 -25.05 -14.12
C GLN A 137 13.89 -26.12 -13.04
N PRO A 138 14.91 -26.99 -12.93
CA PRO A 138 14.78 -28.27 -12.24
C PRO A 138 14.21 -28.13 -10.83
N ASP A 139 13.27 -29.03 -10.54
CA ASP A 139 12.32 -29.12 -9.42
C ASP A 139 12.94 -29.20 -8.02
N THR A 140 14.21 -28.79 -7.88
CA THR A 140 14.96 -28.90 -6.66
C THR A 140 14.92 -27.64 -5.82
N THR A 141 14.58 -26.46 -6.37
CA THR A 141 14.61 -25.17 -5.65
C THR A 141 13.25 -24.52 -5.55
N VAL A 142 12.87 -24.08 -4.35
CA VAL A 142 11.60 -23.37 -4.09
C VAL A 142 11.61 -22.00 -4.76
N ARG A 143 10.62 -21.76 -5.63
CA ARG A 143 10.37 -20.49 -6.33
C ARG A 143 8.94 -20.01 -6.13
N LEU A 144 8.67 -18.80 -6.61
CA LEU A 144 7.30 -18.31 -6.76
C LEU A 144 6.51 -19.24 -7.69
N GLY A 145 5.34 -19.67 -7.23
CA GLY A 145 4.47 -20.64 -7.88
C GLY A 145 4.72 -22.10 -7.48
N SER A 146 5.85 -22.41 -6.83
CA SER A 146 6.17 -23.79 -6.44
C SER A 146 5.30 -24.28 -5.29
N ARG A 147 4.90 -25.55 -5.36
CA ARG A 147 4.24 -26.30 -4.29
C ARG A 147 5.29 -27.04 -3.47
N VAL A 148 5.40 -26.69 -2.20
CA VAL A 148 6.39 -27.21 -1.27
C VAL A 148 5.70 -28.02 -0.18
N THR A 149 6.12 -29.26 0.02
CA THR A 149 5.70 -30.07 1.17
C THR A 149 6.79 -30.01 2.24
N VAL A 150 6.43 -29.50 3.41
CA VAL A 150 7.32 -29.35 4.56
C VAL A 150 6.88 -30.22 5.73
N ARG A 151 7.84 -30.66 6.53
CA ARG A 151 7.61 -31.36 7.80
C ARG A 151 8.07 -30.50 8.97
N ASP A 152 7.20 -30.33 9.95
CA ASP A 152 7.50 -29.63 11.21
C ASP A 152 8.23 -30.56 12.20
N GLU A 153 8.82 -30.02 13.26
CA GLU A 153 9.55 -30.77 14.30
C GLU A 153 8.70 -31.87 14.96
N ARG A 154 7.38 -31.69 14.96
CA ARG A 154 6.40 -32.65 15.48
C ARG A 154 6.05 -33.78 14.50
N GLY A 155 6.74 -33.88 13.37
CA GLY A 155 6.49 -34.86 12.32
C GLY A 155 5.24 -34.58 11.46
N ARG A 156 4.63 -33.40 11.59
CA ARG A 156 3.44 -33.02 10.82
C ARG A 156 3.84 -32.51 9.44
N GLU A 157 3.24 -33.09 8.41
CA GLU A 157 3.43 -32.65 7.02
C GLU A 157 2.38 -31.62 6.64
N GLN A 158 2.83 -30.54 6.00
CA GLN A 158 1.99 -29.47 5.46
C GLN A 158 2.47 -29.13 4.05
N THR A 159 1.52 -28.97 3.14
CA THR A 159 1.80 -28.55 1.77
C THR A 159 1.41 -27.09 1.60
N PHE A 160 2.34 -26.30 1.08
CA PHE A 160 2.16 -24.88 0.81
C PHE A 160 2.44 -24.56 -0.65
N VAL A 161 1.81 -23.54 -1.19
CA VAL A 161 2.17 -22.96 -2.49
C VAL A 161 2.70 -21.56 -2.24
N ILE A 162 3.92 -21.29 -2.68
CA ILE A 162 4.51 -19.97 -2.52
C ILE A 162 3.97 -19.07 -3.62
N VAL A 163 3.25 -18.02 -3.25
CA VAL A 163 2.61 -17.10 -4.21
C VAL A 163 2.96 -15.65 -3.90
N SER A 164 2.57 -14.74 -4.78
CA SER A 164 2.70 -13.32 -4.52
C SER A 164 1.77 -12.89 -3.36
N PRO A 165 2.06 -11.78 -2.65
CA PRO A 165 1.21 -11.30 -1.57
C PRO A 165 -0.25 -11.05 -1.97
N LEU A 166 -0.48 -10.70 -3.24
CA LEU A 166 -1.81 -10.41 -3.76
C LEU A 166 -2.64 -11.68 -4.04
N GLU A 167 -1.98 -12.82 -4.23
CA GLU A 167 -2.59 -14.12 -4.47
C GLU A 167 -2.66 -15.00 -3.20
N ALA A 168 -2.07 -14.52 -2.10
CA ALA A 168 -1.92 -15.28 -0.89
C ALA A 168 -3.27 -15.54 -0.22
N ASP A 169 -3.50 -16.80 0.11
CA ASP A 169 -4.71 -17.30 0.74
C ASP A 169 -4.32 -18.43 1.69
N ALA A 170 -4.20 -18.08 2.97
CA ALA A 170 -3.79 -19.00 4.02
C ALA A 170 -4.77 -20.19 4.16
N SER A 171 -6.06 -19.99 3.86
CA SER A 171 -7.07 -21.05 3.94
C SER A 171 -6.89 -22.11 2.86
N ARG A 172 -6.30 -21.73 1.72
CA ARG A 172 -5.99 -22.65 0.61
C ARG A 172 -4.55 -23.19 0.65
N GLY A 173 -3.79 -22.85 1.69
CA GLY A 173 -2.37 -23.19 1.79
C GLY A 173 -1.47 -22.37 0.85
N HIS A 174 -1.95 -21.24 0.33
CA HIS A 174 -1.14 -20.31 -0.46
C HIS A 174 -0.47 -19.31 0.49
N ILE A 175 0.86 -19.37 0.59
CA ILE A 175 1.65 -18.51 1.46
C ILE A 175 2.30 -17.41 0.61
N SER A 176 2.24 -16.17 1.09
CA SER A 176 2.93 -15.07 0.43
C SER A 176 4.45 -15.21 0.54
N ALA A 177 5.15 -14.91 -0.54
CA ALA A 177 6.61 -14.76 -0.56
C ALA A 177 7.14 -13.74 0.48
N SER A 178 6.32 -12.76 0.88
CA SER A 178 6.66 -11.76 1.89
C SER A 178 6.47 -12.22 3.34
N SER A 179 5.80 -13.36 3.57
CA SER A 179 5.61 -13.92 4.91
C SER A 179 6.95 -14.47 5.45
N PRO A 180 7.18 -14.48 6.78
CA PRO A 180 8.38 -15.10 7.36
C PRO A 180 8.58 -16.55 6.90
N ILE A 181 7.48 -17.30 6.72
CA ILE A 181 7.52 -18.67 6.22
C ILE A 181 7.88 -18.72 4.74
N GLY A 182 7.27 -17.87 3.91
CA GLY A 182 7.56 -17.83 2.47
C GLY A 182 8.99 -17.36 2.18
N ALA A 183 9.44 -16.29 2.84
CA ALA A 183 10.80 -15.77 2.73
C ALA A 183 11.86 -16.76 3.20
N GLY A 184 11.55 -17.54 4.25
CA GLY A 184 12.44 -18.60 4.74
C GLY A 184 12.49 -19.82 3.82
N LEU A 185 11.47 -20.09 3.02
CA LEU A 185 11.46 -21.23 2.10
C LEU A 185 12.00 -20.87 0.71
N LEU A 186 11.94 -19.60 0.30
CA LEU A 186 12.43 -19.16 -1.01
C LEU A 186 13.92 -19.42 -1.20
N GLY A 187 14.27 -20.06 -2.31
CA GLY A 187 15.67 -20.34 -2.66
C GLY A 187 16.27 -21.59 -1.99
N HIS A 188 15.55 -22.24 -1.08
CA HIS A 188 15.97 -23.51 -0.48
C HIS A 188 15.64 -24.71 -1.35
N ALA A 189 16.34 -25.81 -1.12
CA ALA A 189 16.21 -27.03 -1.90
C ALA A 189 15.49 -28.17 -1.18
N VAL A 190 15.05 -29.18 -1.94
CA VAL A 190 14.53 -30.43 -1.38
C VAL A 190 15.57 -31.06 -0.45
N GLY A 191 15.18 -31.37 0.79
CA GLY A 191 16.05 -31.92 1.83
C GLY A 191 16.61 -30.88 2.80
N ASP A 192 16.47 -29.58 2.53
CA ASP A 192 16.96 -28.53 3.42
C ASP A 192 16.12 -28.43 4.70
N VAL A 193 16.81 -28.11 5.80
CA VAL A 193 16.22 -27.80 7.10
C VAL A 193 16.33 -26.30 7.32
N VAL A 194 15.19 -25.62 7.42
CA VAL A 194 15.11 -24.17 7.58
C VAL A 194 14.55 -23.83 8.95
N THR A 195 15.28 -23.02 9.73
CA THR A 195 14.78 -22.48 11.00
C THR A 195 14.22 -21.07 10.77
N ILE A 196 12.90 -20.94 10.91
CA ILE A 196 12.17 -19.70 10.66
C ILE A 196 11.75 -19.08 11.99
N LYS A 197 12.04 -17.79 12.17
CA LYS A 197 11.55 -16.99 13.31
C LYS A 197 10.14 -16.51 12.99
N VAL A 198 9.15 -17.06 13.70
CA VAL A 198 7.77 -16.58 13.66
C VAL A 198 7.47 -15.81 14.95
N PRO A 199 6.47 -14.91 14.98
CA PRO A 199 6.09 -14.19 16.20
C PRO A 199 5.74 -15.11 17.38
N ALA A 200 5.28 -16.33 17.08
CA ALA A 200 4.94 -17.36 18.06
C ALA A 200 6.13 -18.23 18.53
N GLY A 201 7.36 -17.93 18.09
CA GLY A 201 8.57 -18.69 18.45
C GLY A 201 9.44 -19.06 17.23
N GLN A 202 10.41 -19.94 17.42
CA GLN A 202 11.16 -20.51 16.30
C GLN A 202 10.47 -21.79 15.83
N ARG A 203 10.38 -21.98 14.52
CA ARG A 203 9.92 -23.24 13.92
C ARG A 203 10.97 -23.75 12.97
N THR A 204 11.30 -25.03 13.10
CA THR A 204 12.18 -25.72 12.16
C THR A 204 11.34 -26.55 11.19
N LEU A 205 11.51 -26.27 9.90
CA LEU A 205 10.79 -26.96 8.82
C LEU A 205 11.79 -27.69 7.95
N THR A 206 11.49 -28.94 7.61
CA THR A 206 12.28 -29.72 6.64
C THR A 206 11.53 -29.80 5.33
N ILE A 207 12.17 -29.48 4.21
CA ILE A 207 11.57 -29.53 2.87
C ILE A 207 11.64 -30.98 2.37
N LEU A 208 10.48 -31.62 2.19
CA LEU A 208 10.40 -33.00 1.71
C LEU A 208 10.26 -33.09 0.19
N LYS A 209 9.53 -32.14 -0.42
CA LYS A 209 9.19 -32.18 -1.84
C LYS A 209 8.92 -30.77 -2.36
N VAL A 210 9.36 -30.49 -3.58
CA VAL A 210 9.05 -29.28 -4.35
C VAL A 210 8.47 -29.73 -5.69
N GLU A 211 7.38 -29.09 -6.11
CA GLU A 211 6.66 -29.29 -7.39
C GLU A 211 6.34 -27.94 -8.05
#